data_AF-A0A7R9YTK4-F1
#
_entry.id   AF-A0A7R9YTK4-F1
#
_cell.length_a   1.000
_cell.length_b   1.000
_cell.length_c   1.000
_cell.angle_alpha   90.00
_cell.angle_beta   90.00
_cell.angle_gamma   90.00
#
_symmetry.space_group_name_H-M   'P 1'
#
loop_
_entity.id
_entity.type
_entity.pdbx_description
1 polymer ?
#
loop_
_entity_poly.entity_id
_entity_poly.type
_entity_poly.pdbx_seq_one_letter_code
_entity_poly.pdbx_strand_id
1 'polypeptide(L)'
;MNSLEASRVLAVLDESLEDATLLSYVTTDVLDTAEQLREMLGADMVSALLRHRSALGQSAKTTLPSDTMNQSTWELVRLLKKSPATPKLKKLQMEPSPGMTQVTSYFSKLRRFAQKRLTTTVEEDSSNRQYYEEVKEREERAVSEKIQLEQKLKLQRVELHKQATQMQSTADRLRAQLHELGERTKKEMANIGASAKSVRAEDFSVFDEERGELQKELDAANATLARMREEHKEAEAGLYKSKKREQQDVESVINEYDADLGSKDEEYQAANKEYREVLDRLELLRKEYHEMHADRMEHEERERQEAQRRLEEGLRRVRINRAARVIQGGWKALKARRAAEAKKAKKEAAKKKK
;
A
#
# COMPACT_ATOMS: atom_id res chain seq x y z
N MET A 1 107.34 -16.10 1.02
CA MET A 1 108.82 -16.10 0.93
C MET A 1 109.34 -14.75 1.38
N ASN A 2 109.91 -14.66 2.59
CA ASN A 2 110.63 -13.46 3.01
C ASN A 2 111.95 -13.43 2.25
N SER A 3 111.98 -12.68 1.16
CA SER A 3 113.23 -12.47 0.41
C SER A 3 114.30 -11.98 1.39
N LEU A 4 115.41 -12.71 1.50
CA LEU A 4 116.58 -12.28 2.26
C LEU A 4 117.01 -10.86 1.83
N GLU A 5 116.77 -10.51 0.57
CA GLU A 5 117.01 -9.17 0.02
C GLU A 5 116.03 -8.13 0.57
N ALA A 6 114.74 -8.47 0.70
CA ALA A 6 113.76 -7.62 1.37
C ALA A 6 114.16 -7.29 2.82
N SER A 7 114.62 -8.29 3.57
CA SER A 7 115.11 -8.09 4.93
C SER A 7 116.38 -7.24 4.99
N ARG A 8 117.30 -7.42 4.03
CA ARG A 8 118.53 -6.60 3.93
C ARG A 8 118.21 -5.15 3.59
N VAL A 9 117.32 -4.92 2.64
CA VAL A 9 116.88 -3.57 2.23
C VAL A 9 116.19 -2.84 3.38
N LEU A 10 115.32 -3.53 4.13
CA LEU A 10 114.69 -2.94 5.32
C LEU A 10 115.72 -2.65 6.43
N ALA A 11 116.69 -3.53 6.66
CA ALA A 11 117.76 -3.30 7.63
C ALA A 11 118.60 -2.05 7.28
N VAL A 12 118.93 -1.85 6.00
CA VAL A 12 119.65 -0.65 5.53
C VAL A 12 118.80 0.61 5.70
N LEU A 13 117.50 0.55 5.42
CA LEU A 13 116.58 1.68 5.63
C LEU A 13 116.42 2.01 7.12
N ASP A 14 116.45 1.00 7.98
CA ASP A 14 116.38 1.16 9.44
C ASP A 14 117.64 1.80 9.99
N GLU A 15 118.81 1.36 9.52
CA GLU A 15 120.10 1.96 9.87
C GLU A 15 120.22 3.40 9.36
N SER A 16 119.77 3.67 8.14
CA SER A 16 119.75 5.02 7.56
C SER A 16 118.79 5.96 8.29
N LEU A 17 117.66 5.45 8.74
CA LEU A 17 116.70 6.20 9.54
C LEU A 17 117.27 6.49 10.93
N GLU A 18 117.93 5.52 11.55
CA GLU A 18 118.64 5.71 12.82
C GLU A 18 119.72 6.79 12.68
N ASP A 19 120.54 6.74 11.63
CA ASP A 19 121.57 7.74 11.33
C ASP A 19 120.99 9.14 11.14
N ALA A 20 119.92 9.26 10.35
CA ALA A 20 119.23 10.53 10.14
C ALA A 20 118.62 11.07 11.45
N THR A 21 118.09 10.20 12.32
CA THR A 21 117.56 10.62 13.63
C THR A 21 118.66 11.08 14.57
N LEU A 22 119.83 10.42 14.59
CA LEU A 22 120.96 10.84 15.41
C LEU A 22 121.52 12.19 14.96
N LEU A 23 121.64 12.41 13.64
CA LEU A 23 122.05 13.69 13.07
C LEU A 23 121.03 14.80 13.32
N SER A 24 119.74 14.48 13.47
CA SER A 24 118.71 15.47 13.78
C SER A 24 118.88 16.18 15.12
N TYR A 25 119.61 15.56 16.05
CA TYR A 25 119.95 16.14 17.35
C TYR A 25 121.21 17.02 17.32
N VAL A 26 121.95 17.02 16.21
CA VAL A 26 123.11 17.90 16.00
C VAL A 26 122.62 19.18 15.32
N THR A 27 122.05 20.09 16.11
CA THR A 27 121.59 21.40 15.62
C THR A 27 122.75 22.39 15.55
N THR A 28 122.55 23.51 14.83
CA THR A 28 123.50 24.63 14.79
C THR A 28 123.84 25.12 16.19
N ASP A 29 122.85 25.13 17.08
CA ASP A 29 123.00 25.61 18.44
C ASP A 29 123.83 24.65 19.30
N VAL A 30 123.71 23.32 19.08
CA VAL A 30 124.58 22.30 19.70
C VAL A 30 126.03 22.45 19.22
N LEU A 31 126.23 22.79 17.96
CA LEU A 31 127.56 23.03 17.40
C LEU A 31 128.18 24.33 17.94
N ASP A 32 127.37 25.37 18.13
CA ASP A 32 127.81 26.66 18.65
C ASP A 32 128.13 26.62 20.15
N THR A 33 127.41 25.78 20.91
CA THR A 33 127.60 25.59 22.36
C THR A 33 128.46 24.36 22.70
N ALA A 34 129.06 23.69 21.71
CA ALA A 34 129.79 22.42 21.88
C ALA A 34 130.85 22.45 23.01
N GLU A 35 131.59 23.56 23.16
CA GLU A 35 132.60 23.72 24.22
C GLU A 35 132.00 23.77 25.64
N GLN A 36 130.81 24.36 25.78
CA GLN A 36 130.09 24.46 27.06
C GLN A 36 129.50 23.10 27.47
N LEU A 37 129.26 22.23 26.50
CA LEU A 37 128.72 20.88 26.70
C LEU A 37 129.82 19.83 26.98
N ARG A 38 131.09 20.24 27.15
CA ARG A 38 132.25 19.36 27.33
C ARG A 38 132.17 18.42 28.52
N GLU A 39 131.64 18.88 29.65
CA GLU A 39 131.43 18.03 30.83
C GLU A 39 130.31 16.98 30.62
N MET A 40 129.32 17.30 29.79
CA MET A 40 128.18 16.42 29.55
C MET A 40 128.44 15.39 28.43
N LEU A 41 129.13 15.81 27.38
CA LEU A 41 129.36 15.04 26.15
C LEU A 41 130.71 14.33 26.10
N GLY A 42 131.67 14.75 26.92
CA GLY A 42 133.04 14.24 26.91
C GLY A 42 133.92 14.94 25.86
N ALA A 43 135.24 14.92 26.08
CA ALA A 43 136.21 15.62 25.25
C ALA A 43 136.23 15.13 23.79
N ASP A 44 136.00 13.83 23.57
CA ASP A 44 136.04 13.22 22.23
C ASP A 44 134.81 13.60 21.38
N MET A 45 133.64 13.74 21.99
CA MET A 45 132.43 14.17 21.28
C MET A 45 132.50 15.66 20.95
N VAL A 46 133.00 16.48 21.88
CA VAL A 46 133.15 17.92 21.65
C VAL A 46 134.21 18.21 20.58
N SER A 47 135.33 17.48 20.57
CA SER A 47 136.33 17.63 19.51
C SER A 47 135.76 17.24 18.14
N ALA A 48 134.95 16.17 18.07
CA ALA A 48 134.24 15.77 16.85
C ALA A 48 133.19 16.80 16.39
N LEU A 49 132.42 17.39 17.31
CA LEU A 49 131.46 18.46 17.00
C LEU A 49 132.14 19.74 16.52
N LEU A 50 133.25 20.15 17.15
CA LEU A 50 134.04 21.31 16.71
C LEU A 50 134.71 21.06 15.36
N ARG A 51 135.21 19.85 15.12
CA ARG A 51 135.73 19.43 13.81
C ARG A 51 134.64 19.46 12.75
N HIS A 52 133.45 18.93 13.06
CA HIS A 52 132.31 18.97 12.17
C HIS A 52 131.83 20.42 11.89
N ARG A 53 131.81 21.30 12.90
CA ARG A 53 131.55 22.73 12.75
C ARG A 53 132.56 23.41 11.82
N SER A 54 133.84 23.09 11.97
CA SER A 54 134.89 23.61 11.09
C SER A 54 134.71 23.12 9.65
N ALA A 55 134.33 21.85 9.45
CA ALA A 55 134.08 21.25 8.15
C ALA A 55 132.80 21.82 7.49
N LEU A 56 131.74 22.07 8.26
CA LEU A 56 130.53 22.77 7.82
C LEU A 56 130.83 24.20 7.39
N GLY A 57 131.62 24.95 8.15
CA GLY A 57 132.02 26.32 7.81
C GLY A 57 132.93 26.43 6.57
N GLN A 58 133.72 25.38 6.29
CA GLN A 58 134.51 25.26 5.06
C GLN A 58 133.64 24.84 3.88
N SER A 59 132.73 23.89 4.07
CA SER A 59 131.81 23.44 3.03
C SER A 59 130.79 24.51 2.65
N ALA A 60 130.36 25.39 3.56
CA ALA A 60 129.45 26.49 3.24
C ALA A 60 130.02 27.50 2.22
N LYS A 61 131.35 27.50 2.01
CA LYS A 61 132.04 28.36 1.04
C LYS A 61 132.22 27.70 -0.34
N THR A 62 131.85 26.43 -0.50
CA THR A 62 132.02 25.66 -1.74
C THR A 62 130.78 24.84 -2.05
N THR A 63 130.27 24.89 -3.28
CA THR A 63 129.02 24.20 -3.68
C THR A 63 129.17 22.71 -3.99
N LEU A 64 130.33 22.11 -3.70
CA LEU A 64 130.58 20.68 -3.93
C LEU A 64 130.60 19.90 -2.60
N PRO A 65 130.15 18.63 -2.59
CA PRO A 65 130.23 17.78 -1.40
C PRO A 65 131.70 17.62 -1.04
N SER A 66 132.11 18.19 0.09
CA SER A 66 133.48 18.04 0.54
C SER A 66 133.64 16.65 1.16
N ASP A 67 134.57 15.83 0.66
CA ASP A 67 134.88 14.52 1.27
C ASP A 67 135.23 14.66 2.75
N THR A 68 135.79 15.80 3.15
CA THR A 68 136.05 16.15 4.54
C THR A 68 134.77 16.37 5.35
N MET A 69 133.73 16.97 4.76
CA MET A 69 132.40 17.12 5.38
C MET A 69 131.77 15.75 5.56
N ASN A 70 131.72 14.93 4.52
CA ASN A 70 131.17 13.59 4.60
C ASN A 70 131.90 12.76 5.66
N GLN A 71 133.24 12.69 5.61
CA GLN A 71 134.04 11.98 6.61
C GLN A 71 133.79 12.49 8.03
N SER A 72 133.67 13.81 8.22
CA SER A 72 133.32 14.38 9.53
C SER A 72 131.91 13.99 10.00
N THR A 73 130.93 13.91 9.09
CA THR A 73 129.56 13.47 9.37
C THR A 73 129.54 11.97 9.73
N TRP A 74 130.24 11.12 8.97
CA TRP A 74 130.35 9.69 9.25
C TRP A 74 131.10 9.40 10.55
N GLU A 75 132.19 10.13 10.82
CA GLU A 75 132.94 10.06 12.07
C GLU A 75 132.06 10.49 13.25
N LEU A 76 131.30 11.58 13.10
CA LEU A 76 130.35 12.07 14.10
C LEU A 76 129.22 11.06 14.34
N VAL A 77 128.58 10.54 13.30
CA VAL A 77 127.52 9.52 13.41
C VAL A 77 128.05 8.25 14.08
N ARG A 78 129.26 7.80 13.72
CA ARG A 78 129.89 6.62 14.31
C ARG A 78 130.20 6.83 15.79
N LEU A 79 130.63 8.03 16.17
CA LEU A 79 130.84 8.42 17.57
C LEU A 79 129.51 8.57 18.32
N LEU A 80 128.47 9.12 17.69
CA LEU A 80 127.12 9.22 18.25
C LEU A 80 126.49 7.84 18.45
N LYS A 81 126.73 6.86 17.58
CA LYS A 81 126.28 5.48 17.78
C LYS A 81 127.01 4.78 18.95
N LYS A 82 128.29 5.08 19.17
CA LYS A 82 129.14 4.38 20.16
C LYS A 82 129.23 5.07 21.53
N SER A 83 129.00 6.37 21.59
CA SER A 83 129.20 7.16 22.81
C SER A 83 128.00 7.01 23.77
N PRO A 84 128.22 6.75 25.07
CA PRO A 84 127.16 6.73 26.07
C PRO A 84 126.56 8.13 26.34
N ALA A 85 127.11 9.19 25.74
CA ALA A 85 126.66 10.56 25.90
C ALA A 85 125.55 10.99 24.91
N THR A 86 125.31 10.22 23.85
CA THR A 86 124.26 10.48 22.84
C THR A 86 122.83 10.61 23.39
N PRO A 87 122.36 9.80 24.35
CA PRO A 87 121.05 10.05 24.96
C PRO A 87 120.98 11.35 25.76
N LYS A 88 122.12 11.95 26.14
CA LYS A 88 122.17 13.26 26.80
C LYS A 88 121.95 14.40 25.78
N LEU A 89 122.40 14.25 24.53
CA LEU A 89 122.07 15.17 23.42
C LEU A 89 120.56 15.20 23.16
N LYS A 90 119.91 14.03 23.17
CA LYS A 90 118.46 13.92 23.01
C LYS A 90 117.68 14.64 24.13
N LYS A 91 118.27 14.79 25.32
CA LYS A 91 117.67 15.48 26.48
C LYS A 91 117.81 17.00 26.42
N LEU A 92 118.66 17.56 25.56
CA LEU A 92 118.86 19.00 25.44
C LEU A 92 117.66 19.74 24.83
N GLN A 93 116.64 19.00 24.35
CA GLN A 93 115.37 19.54 23.82
C GLN A 93 115.53 20.70 22.81
N MET A 94 116.66 20.75 22.10
CA MET A 94 116.85 21.71 21.02
C MET A 94 116.02 21.23 19.84
N GLU A 95 115.17 22.10 19.29
CA GLU A 95 114.29 21.71 18.19
C GLU A 95 115.12 21.25 16.99
N PRO A 96 114.91 20.02 16.49
CA PRO A 96 115.55 19.57 15.28
C PRO A 96 115.22 20.51 14.13
N SER A 97 116.19 20.77 13.26
CA SER A 97 115.98 21.62 12.08
C SER A 97 114.75 21.13 11.28
N PRO A 98 113.86 22.04 10.82
CA PRO A 98 112.68 21.67 10.04
C PRO A 98 113.00 20.79 8.83
N GLY A 99 114.18 20.99 8.21
CA GLY A 99 114.67 20.17 7.11
C GLY A 99 114.94 18.71 7.52
N MET A 100 115.54 18.48 8.69
CA MET A 100 115.85 17.14 9.16
C MET A 100 114.61 16.38 9.67
N THR A 101 113.64 17.10 10.25
CA THR A 101 112.34 16.53 10.62
C THR A 101 111.54 16.07 9.41
N GLN A 102 111.61 16.80 8.29
CA GLN A 102 111.01 16.35 7.03
C GLN A 102 111.71 15.12 6.46
N VAL A 103 113.04 15.11 6.46
CA VAL A 103 113.84 13.97 5.97
C VAL A 103 113.50 12.70 6.77
N THR A 104 113.52 12.76 8.10
CA THR A 104 113.16 11.61 8.96
C THR A 104 111.71 11.14 8.76
N SER A 105 110.76 12.06 8.51
CA SER A 105 109.37 11.72 8.17
C SER A 105 109.24 11.01 6.82
N TYR A 106 109.94 11.48 5.79
CA TYR A 106 109.96 10.82 4.48
C TYR A 106 110.62 9.44 4.54
N PHE A 107 111.75 9.30 5.24
CA PHE A 107 112.39 8.00 5.45
C PHE A 107 111.49 7.03 6.23
N SER A 108 110.73 7.52 7.21
CA SER A 108 109.74 6.71 7.94
C SER A 108 108.60 6.22 7.03
N LYS A 109 108.08 7.09 6.17
CA LYS A 109 107.05 6.71 5.18
C LYS A 109 107.60 5.75 4.12
N LEU A 110 108.82 5.97 3.67
CA LEU A 110 109.52 5.11 2.71
C LEU A 110 109.75 3.72 3.30
N ARG A 111 110.21 3.62 4.55
CA ARG A 111 110.33 2.35 5.28
C ARG A 111 109.00 1.61 5.31
N ARG A 112 107.91 2.28 5.71
CA ARG A 112 106.58 1.65 5.78
C ARG A 112 106.09 1.17 4.41
N PHE A 113 106.33 1.95 3.37
CA PHE A 113 105.98 1.58 2.00
C PHE A 113 106.82 0.40 1.49
N ALA A 114 108.14 0.46 1.67
CA ALA A 114 109.08 -0.59 1.32
C ALA A 114 108.74 -1.89 2.05
N GLN A 115 108.44 -1.81 3.36
CA GLN A 115 108.01 -2.96 4.14
C GLN A 115 106.75 -3.57 3.55
N LYS A 116 105.70 -2.77 3.33
CA LYS A 116 104.45 -3.28 2.74
C LYS A 116 104.70 -3.95 1.38
N ARG A 117 105.48 -3.34 0.48
CA ARG A 117 105.72 -3.87 -0.87
C ARG A 117 106.65 -5.09 -0.91
N LEU A 118 107.65 -5.13 -0.03
CA LEU A 118 108.64 -6.19 0.02
C LEU A 118 108.18 -7.40 0.82
N THR A 119 107.18 -7.24 1.71
CA THR A 119 106.59 -8.35 2.48
C THR A 119 105.29 -8.87 1.89
N THR A 120 104.59 -8.12 1.02
CA THR A 120 103.44 -8.66 0.29
C THR A 120 103.88 -9.69 -0.73
N THR A 121 103.33 -10.89 -0.65
CA THR A 121 103.61 -11.93 -1.65
C THR A 121 102.78 -11.71 -2.92
N VAL A 122 103.22 -12.30 -4.03
CA VAL A 122 102.48 -12.25 -5.31
C VAL A 122 101.11 -12.94 -5.17
N GLU A 123 101.02 -13.99 -4.35
CA GLU A 123 99.77 -14.70 -4.04
C GLU A 123 98.82 -13.83 -3.20
N GLU A 124 99.33 -13.14 -2.18
CA GLU A 124 98.54 -12.19 -1.39
C GLU A 124 98.03 -11.01 -2.24
N ASP A 125 98.85 -10.48 -3.16
CA ASP A 125 98.43 -9.39 -4.06
C ASP A 125 97.39 -9.89 -5.08
N SER A 126 97.54 -11.12 -5.59
CA SER A 126 96.57 -11.77 -6.48
C SER A 126 95.24 -12.06 -5.77
N SER A 127 95.29 -12.60 -4.55
CA SER A 127 94.11 -12.89 -3.73
C SER A 127 93.37 -11.61 -3.34
N ASN A 128 94.10 -10.54 -2.98
CA ASN A 128 93.49 -9.24 -2.72
C ASN A 128 92.78 -8.70 -3.96
N ARG A 129 93.38 -8.78 -5.16
CA ARG A 129 92.73 -8.34 -6.41
C ARG A 129 91.44 -9.12 -6.68
N GLN A 130 91.47 -10.45 -6.59
CA GLN A 130 90.29 -11.30 -6.76
C GLN A 130 89.19 -10.95 -5.75
N TYR A 131 89.55 -10.74 -4.49
CA TYR A 131 88.61 -10.29 -3.46
C TYR A 131 87.98 -8.94 -3.80
N TYR A 132 88.78 -7.96 -4.25
CA TYR A 132 88.26 -6.66 -4.69
C TYR A 132 87.33 -6.78 -5.90
N GLU A 133 87.66 -7.64 -6.87
CA GLU A 133 86.81 -7.91 -8.03
C GLU A 133 85.48 -8.56 -7.61
N GLU A 134 85.50 -9.56 -6.74
CA GLU A 134 84.27 -10.17 -6.22
C GLU A 134 83.39 -9.18 -5.46
N VAL A 135 83.99 -8.34 -4.61
CA VAL A 135 83.26 -7.30 -3.87
C VAL A 135 82.66 -6.29 -4.84
N LYS A 136 83.43 -5.86 -5.84
CA LYS A 136 82.97 -4.94 -6.87
C LYS A 136 81.79 -5.54 -7.66
N GLU A 137 81.87 -6.80 -8.09
CA GLU A 137 80.76 -7.45 -8.78
C GLU A 137 79.52 -7.58 -7.91
N ARG A 138 79.68 -7.94 -6.62
CA ARG A 138 78.55 -8.00 -5.68
C ARG A 138 77.93 -6.63 -5.46
N GLU A 139 78.74 -5.59 -5.36
CA GLU A 139 78.28 -4.21 -5.23
C GLU A 139 77.54 -3.76 -6.50
N GLU A 140 78.08 -4.01 -7.68
CA GLU A 140 77.42 -3.71 -8.95
C GLU A 140 76.07 -4.41 -9.09
N ARG A 141 75.98 -5.70 -8.74
CA ARG A 141 74.71 -6.44 -8.70
C ARG A 141 73.73 -5.84 -7.70
N ALA A 142 74.15 -5.58 -6.46
CA ALA A 142 73.30 -4.99 -5.43
C ALA A 142 72.80 -3.59 -5.81
N VAL A 143 73.64 -2.77 -6.44
CA VAL A 143 73.25 -1.45 -6.96
C VAL A 143 72.25 -1.60 -8.10
N SER A 144 72.47 -2.52 -9.04
CA SER A 144 71.52 -2.77 -10.13
C SER A 144 70.15 -3.24 -9.62
N GLU A 145 70.11 -4.14 -8.64
CA GLU A 145 68.88 -4.63 -8.00
C GLU A 145 68.17 -3.51 -7.24
N LYS A 146 68.92 -2.69 -6.48
CA LYS A 146 68.38 -1.52 -5.79
C LYS A 146 67.71 -0.57 -6.78
N ILE A 147 68.36 -0.25 -7.91
CA ILE A 147 67.79 0.62 -8.94
C ILE A 147 66.51 0.01 -9.52
N GLN A 148 66.49 -1.29 -9.81
CA GLN A 148 65.29 -1.97 -10.33
C GLN A 148 64.14 -1.95 -9.31
N LEU A 149 64.43 -2.20 -8.03
CA LEU A 149 63.42 -2.16 -6.96
C LEU A 149 62.89 -0.75 -6.74
N GLU A 150 63.75 0.27 -6.77
CA GLU A 150 63.33 1.68 -6.69
C GLU A 150 62.43 2.07 -7.87
N GLN A 151 62.74 1.60 -9.09
CA GLN A 151 61.89 1.82 -10.26
C GLN A 151 60.52 1.11 -10.11
N LYS A 152 60.51 -0.16 -9.68
CA LYS A 152 59.26 -0.90 -9.41
C LYS A 152 58.42 -0.22 -8.34
N LEU A 153 59.04 0.24 -7.25
CA LEU A 153 58.38 0.98 -6.18
C LEU A 153 57.76 2.28 -6.69
N LYS A 154 58.49 3.04 -7.52
CA LYS A 154 57.97 4.28 -8.14
C LYS A 154 56.76 3.99 -9.03
N LEU A 155 56.84 2.97 -9.88
CA LEU A 155 55.71 2.58 -10.74
C LEU A 155 54.49 2.16 -9.91
N GLN A 156 54.68 1.30 -8.90
CA GLN A 156 53.58 0.88 -8.02
C GLN A 156 52.94 2.06 -7.27
N ARG A 157 53.74 3.02 -6.79
CA ARG A 157 53.20 4.23 -6.14
C ARG A 157 52.34 5.06 -7.08
N VAL A 158 52.78 5.25 -8.33
CA VAL A 158 52.02 5.98 -9.35
C VAL A 158 50.72 5.24 -9.68
N GLU A 159 50.78 3.93 -9.85
CA GLU A 159 49.60 3.12 -10.17
C GLU A 159 48.58 3.09 -9.03
N LEU A 160 49.03 2.91 -7.78
CA LEU A 160 48.17 3.01 -6.60
C LEU A 160 47.57 4.41 -6.46
N HIS A 161 48.34 5.46 -6.72
CA HIS A 161 47.80 6.83 -6.69
C HIS A 161 46.73 7.04 -7.77
N LYS A 162 46.95 6.52 -8.98
CA LYS A 162 45.96 6.55 -10.07
C LYS A 162 44.69 5.78 -9.72
N GLN A 163 44.82 4.60 -9.13
CA GLN A 163 43.67 3.82 -8.67
C GLN A 163 42.91 4.54 -7.54
N ALA A 164 43.63 5.10 -6.56
CA ALA A 164 43.02 5.85 -5.47
C ALA A 164 42.25 7.08 -5.95
N THR A 165 42.83 7.85 -6.88
CA THR A 165 42.16 9.02 -7.50
C THR A 165 40.95 8.61 -8.33
N GLN A 166 41.02 7.51 -9.08
CA GLN A 166 39.88 6.97 -9.81
C GLN A 166 38.76 6.53 -8.85
N MET A 167 39.08 5.77 -7.79
CA MET A 167 38.10 5.36 -6.78
C MET A 167 37.50 6.56 -6.02
N GLN A 168 38.30 7.59 -5.75
CA GLN A 168 37.80 8.80 -5.12
C GLN A 168 36.79 9.52 -6.03
N SER A 169 37.13 9.69 -7.32
CA SER A 169 36.22 10.32 -8.28
C SER A 169 34.91 9.55 -8.48
N THR A 170 34.95 8.21 -8.48
CA THR A 170 33.73 7.40 -8.57
C THR A 170 32.90 7.49 -7.29
N ALA A 171 33.54 7.50 -6.13
CA ALA A 171 32.87 7.69 -4.85
C ALA A 171 32.16 9.06 -4.78
N ASP A 172 32.82 10.13 -5.22
CA ASP A 172 32.24 11.47 -5.22
C ASP A 172 31.08 11.60 -6.22
N ARG A 173 31.21 10.98 -7.41
CA ARG A 173 30.10 10.87 -8.37
C ARG A 173 28.90 10.12 -7.79
N LEU A 174 29.12 8.98 -7.15
CA LEU A 174 28.05 8.18 -6.55
C LEU A 174 27.37 8.93 -5.40
N ARG A 175 28.13 9.65 -4.56
CA ARG A 175 27.57 10.51 -3.52
C ARG A 175 26.66 11.61 -4.10
N ALA A 176 27.09 12.26 -5.18
CA ALA A 176 26.30 13.28 -5.86
C ALA A 176 25.00 12.70 -6.44
N GLN A 177 25.07 11.53 -7.09
CA GLN A 177 23.90 10.83 -7.64
C GLN A 177 22.92 10.40 -6.55
N LEU A 178 23.41 9.88 -5.41
CA LEU A 178 22.57 9.53 -4.27
C LEU A 178 21.87 10.75 -3.67
N HIS A 179 22.57 11.88 -3.58
CA HIS A 179 21.98 13.13 -3.10
C HIS A 179 20.89 13.63 -4.07
N GLU A 180 21.16 13.66 -5.37
CA GLU A 180 20.18 14.04 -6.39
C GLU A 180 18.96 13.14 -6.38
N LEU A 181 19.16 11.82 -6.32
CA LEU A 181 18.08 10.84 -6.23
C LEU A 181 17.25 11.07 -4.96
N GLY A 182 17.90 11.29 -3.81
CA GLY A 182 17.23 11.55 -2.54
C GLY A 182 16.36 12.81 -2.60
N GLU A 183 16.88 13.91 -3.14
CA GLU A 183 16.11 15.15 -3.31
C GLU A 183 14.97 15.00 -4.32
N ARG A 184 15.20 14.26 -5.41
CA ARG A 184 14.16 13.94 -6.39
C ARG A 184 13.04 13.12 -5.77
N THR A 185 13.36 12.05 -5.04
CA THR A 185 12.37 11.19 -4.37
C THR A 185 11.57 11.98 -3.32
N LYS A 186 12.21 12.86 -2.54
CA LYS A 186 11.49 13.73 -1.60
C LYS A 186 10.47 14.63 -2.31
N LYS A 187 10.86 15.25 -3.43
CA LYS A 187 9.96 16.08 -4.23
C LYS A 187 8.82 15.28 -4.85
N GLU A 188 9.12 14.11 -5.41
CA GLU A 188 8.11 13.21 -5.98
C GLU A 188 7.11 12.74 -4.90
N MET A 189 7.59 12.37 -3.71
CA MET A 189 6.72 12.03 -2.58
C MET A 189 5.83 13.20 -2.15
N ALA A 190 6.37 14.41 -2.06
CA ALA A 190 5.60 15.60 -1.72
C ALA A 190 4.51 15.89 -2.78
N ASN A 191 4.86 15.76 -4.06
CA ASN A 191 3.93 15.97 -5.17
C ASN A 191 2.81 14.91 -5.20
N ILE A 192 3.15 13.64 -5.00
CA ILE A 192 2.16 12.55 -4.90
C ILE A 192 1.24 12.80 -3.70
N GLY A 193 1.80 13.20 -2.56
CA GLY A 193 1.01 13.51 -1.37
C GLY A 193 0.06 14.70 -1.57
N ALA A 194 0.51 15.75 -2.27
CA ALA A 194 -0.32 16.91 -2.60
C ALA A 194 -1.42 16.54 -3.61
N SER A 195 -1.08 15.83 -4.68
CA SER A 195 -2.02 15.37 -5.70
C SER A 195 -3.09 14.44 -5.11
N ALA A 196 -2.69 13.47 -4.27
CA ALA A 196 -3.62 12.57 -3.61
C ALA A 196 -4.58 13.31 -2.66
N LYS A 197 -4.11 14.38 -1.99
CA LYS A 197 -4.99 15.23 -1.17
C LYS A 197 -5.98 16.03 -2.02
N SER A 198 -5.56 16.57 -3.16
CA SER A 198 -6.45 17.29 -4.09
C SER A 198 -7.54 16.37 -4.61
N VAL A 199 -7.17 15.21 -5.15
CA VAL A 199 -8.12 14.23 -5.70
C VAL A 199 -9.11 13.78 -4.63
N ARG A 200 -8.65 13.47 -3.41
CA ARG A 200 -9.57 13.11 -2.32
C ARG A 200 -10.53 14.23 -1.94
N ALA A 201 -10.11 15.48 -2.01
CA ALA A 201 -10.97 16.63 -1.71
C ALA A 201 -12.01 16.83 -2.81
N GLU A 202 -11.62 16.68 -4.08
CA GLU A 202 -12.51 16.71 -5.23
C GLU A 202 -13.53 15.56 -5.17
N ASP A 203 -13.07 14.31 -4.96
CA ASP A 203 -13.93 13.13 -4.82
C ASP A 203 -14.93 13.30 -3.66
N PHE A 204 -14.48 13.84 -2.53
CA PHE A 204 -15.36 14.09 -1.39
C PHE A 204 -16.42 15.15 -1.71
N SER A 205 -16.06 16.22 -2.43
CA SER A 205 -17.00 17.26 -2.86
C SER A 205 -18.06 16.68 -3.79
N VAL A 206 -17.65 15.90 -4.80
CA VAL A 206 -18.55 15.26 -5.75
C VAL A 206 -19.50 14.29 -5.02
N PHE A 207 -18.95 13.47 -4.11
CA PHE A 207 -19.76 12.54 -3.33
C PHE A 207 -20.77 13.24 -2.42
N ASP A 208 -20.40 14.37 -1.79
CA ASP A 208 -21.31 15.13 -0.94
C ASP A 208 -22.43 15.80 -1.75
N GLU A 209 -22.11 16.29 -2.95
CA GLU A 209 -23.10 16.81 -3.92
C GLU A 209 -24.09 15.72 -4.35
N GLU A 210 -23.61 14.56 -4.80
CA GLU A 210 -24.45 13.42 -5.20
C GLU A 210 -25.33 12.93 -4.04
N ARG A 211 -24.76 12.85 -2.84
CA ARG A 211 -25.52 12.50 -1.63
C ARG A 211 -26.61 13.52 -1.36
N GLY A 212 -26.33 14.81 -1.52
CA GLY A 212 -27.30 15.89 -1.37
C GLY A 212 -28.44 15.80 -2.38
N GLU A 213 -28.15 15.43 -3.63
CA GLU A 213 -29.16 15.21 -4.67
C GLU A 213 -30.05 14.01 -4.37
N LEU A 214 -29.46 12.86 -4.05
CA LEU A 214 -30.21 11.65 -3.68
C LEU A 214 -31.07 11.87 -2.44
N GLN A 215 -30.60 12.65 -1.47
CA GLN A 215 -31.40 12.98 -0.29
C GLN A 215 -32.62 13.83 -0.67
N LYS A 216 -32.47 14.81 -1.56
CA LYS A 216 -33.60 15.62 -2.06
C LYS A 216 -34.61 14.76 -2.82
N GLU A 217 -34.14 13.83 -3.65
CA GLU A 217 -35.02 12.89 -4.37
C GLU A 217 -35.79 11.99 -3.40
N LEU A 218 -35.11 11.47 -2.37
CA LEU A 218 -35.73 10.66 -1.32
C LEU A 218 -36.82 11.44 -0.58
N ASP A 219 -36.53 12.69 -0.20
CA ASP A 219 -37.48 13.55 0.50
C ASP A 219 -38.69 13.89 -0.39
N ALA A 220 -38.47 14.15 -1.68
CA ALA A 220 -39.53 14.38 -2.66
C ALA A 220 -40.40 13.11 -2.87
N ALA A 221 -39.79 11.94 -2.98
CA ALA A 221 -40.50 10.67 -3.08
C ALA A 221 -41.33 10.39 -1.83
N ASN A 222 -40.80 10.64 -0.63
CA ASN A 222 -41.55 10.51 0.61
C ASN A 222 -42.73 11.50 0.67
N ALA A 223 -42.55 12.74 0.23
CA ALA A 223 -43.62 13.73 0.18
C ALA A 223 -44.75 13.32 -0.79
N THR A 224 -44.39 12.80 -1.98
CA THR A 224 -45.39 12.30 -2.95
C THR A 224 -46.13 11.07 -2.43
N LEU A 225 -45.45 10.13 -1.78
CA LEU A 225 -46.09 8.98 -1.12
C LEU A 225 -47.04 9.41 0.00
N ALA A 226 -46.65 10.37 0.83
CA ALA A 226 -47.51 10.91 1.89
C ALA A 226 -48.77 11.55 1.30
N ARG A 227 -48.63 12.34 0.22
CA ARG A 227 -49.75 12.95 -0.49
C ARG A 227 -50.69 11.89 -1.06
N MET A 228 -50.17 10.89 -1.78
CA MET A 228 -50.98 9.80 -2.35
C MET A 228 -51.74 9.04 -1.27
N ARG A 229 -51.12 8.77 -0.11
CA ARG A 229 -51.78 8.11 1.02
C ARG A 229 -52.98 8.91 1.53
N GLU A 230 -52.86 10.22 1.66
CA GLU A 230 -53.99 11.05 2.12
C GLU A 230 -55.07 11.14 1.03
N GLU A 231 -54.69 11.33 -0.24
CA GLU A 231 -55.64 11.32 -1.38
C GLU A 231 -56.44 10.02 -1.44
N HIS A 232 -55.79 8.86 -1.29
CA HIS A 232 -56.46 7.56 -1.27
C HIS A 232 -57.38 7.41 -0.05
N LYS A 233 -56.93 7.84 1.14
CA LYS A 233 -57.73 7.78 2.36
C LYS A 233 -58.98 8.67 2.27
N GLU A 234 -58.87 9.86 1.68
CA GLU A 234 -60.01 10.75 1.42
C GLU A 234 -60.96 10.15 0.38
N ALA A 235 -60.42 9.56 -0.71
CA ALA A 235 -61.21 8.89 -1.73
C ALA A 235 -61.96 7.67 -1.16
N GLU A 236 -61.31 6.83 -0.36
CA GLU A 236 -61.94 5.69 0.32
C GLU A 236 -63.04 6.16 1.28
N ALA A 237 -62.79 7.22 2.07
CA ALA A 237 -63.81 7.80 2.94
C ALA A 237 -65.00 8.35 2.16
N GLY A 238 -64.75 8.94 0.98
CA GLY A 238 -65.79 9.41 0.05
C GLY A 238 -66.64 8.25 -0.49
N LEU A 239 -66.00 7.19 -0.98
CA LEU A 239 -66.68 5.99 -1.49
C LEU A 239 -67.48 5.30 -0.38
N TYR A 240 -66.95 5.19 0.84
CA TYR A 240 -67.67 4.62 1.98
C TYR A 240 -68.95 5.42 2.30
N LYS A 241 -68.87 6.75 2.26
CA LYS A 241 -70.05 7.62 2.44
C LYS A 241 -71.07 7.45 1.31
N SER A 242 -70.63 7.39 0.04
CA SER A 242 -71.54 7.16 -1.10
C SER A 242 -72.24 5.82 -0.98
N LYS A 243 -71.47 4.75 -0.75
CA LYS A 243 -71.99 3.39 -0.52
C LYS A 243 -73.02 3.37 0.60
N LYS A 244 -72.73 4.02 1.74
CA LYS A 244 -73.67 4.07 2.87
C LYS A 244 -74.98 4.79 2.52
N ARG A 245 -74.91 5.89 1.74
CA ARG A 245 -76.09 6.61 1.26
C ARG A 245 -76.93 5.75 0.33
N GLU A 246 -76.30 5.17 -0.69
CA GLU A 246 -76.97 4.26 -1.64
C GLU A 246 -77.60 3.06 -0.92
N GLN A 247 -76.92 2.50 0.09
CA GLN A 247 -77.48 1.45 0.94
C GLN A 247 -78.72 1.92 1.71
N GLN A 248 -78.69 3.11 2.32
CA GLN A 248 -79.86 3.68 3.00
C GLN A 248 -81.02 3.97 2.03
N ASP A 249 -80.71 4.46 0.82
CA ASP A 249 -81.73 4.72 -0.20
C ASP A 249 -82.42 3.41 -0.63
N VAL A 250 -81.64 2.35 -0.86
CA VAL A 250 -82.17 1.01 -1.16
C VAL A 250 -83.00 0.46 0.01
N GLU A 251 -82.52 0.59 1.25
CA GLU A 251 -83.27 0.19 2.44
C GLU A 251 -84.60 0.96 2.55
N SER A 252 -84.60 2.27 2.27
CA SER A 252 -85.83 3.08 2.24
C SER A 252 -86.82 2.58 1.20
N VAL A 253 -86.36 2.34 -0.03
CA VAL A 253 -87.22 1.84 -1.13
C VAL A 253 -87.77 0.44 -0.82
N ILE A 254 -86.97 -0.44 -0.21
CA ILE A 254 -87.44 -1.76 0.23
C ILE A 254 -88.53 -1.60 1.29
N ASN A 255 -88.33 -0.74 2.30
CA ASN A 255 -89.33 -0.52 3.35
C ASN A 255 -90.64 0.07 2.80
N GLU A 256 -90.56 1.00 1.85
CA GLU A 256 -91.73 1.55 1.15
C GLU A 256 -92.47 0.45 0.37
N TYR A 257 -91.73 -0.37 -0.39
CA TYR A 257 -92.31 -1.49 -1.13
C TYR A 257 -92.97 -2.52 -0.22
N ASP A 258 -92.32 -2.89 0.89
CA ASP A 258 -92.86 -3.86 1.85
C ASP A 258 -94.12 -3.32 2.55
N ALA A 259 -94.16 -2.01 2.87
CA ALA A 259 -95.33 -1.36 3.44
C ALA A 259 -96.50 -1.32 2.44
N ASP A 260 -96.23 -0.94 1.19
CA ASP A 260 -97.23 -0.92 0.13
C ASP A 260 -97.76 -2.33 -0.18
N LEU A 261 -96.89 -3.33 -0.24
CA LEU A 261 -97.27 -4.72 -0.44
C LEU A 261 -98.13 -5.23 0.71
N GLY A 262 -97.78 -4.90 1.96
CA GLY A 262 -98.58 -5.22 3.14
C GLY A 262 -99.98 -4.59 3.08
N SER A 263 -100.07 -3.30 2.75
CA SER A 263 -101.35 -2.59 2.56
C SER A 263 -102.19 -3.23 1.44
N LYS A 264 -101.57 -3.60 0.31
CA LYS A 264 -102.25 -4.27 -0.80
C LYS A 264 -102.72 -5.68 -0.45
N ASP A 265 -101.96 -6.44 0.34
CA ASP A 265 -102.41 -7.74 0.84
C ASP A 265 -103.61 -7.56 1.79
N GLU A 266 -103.58 -6.58 2.69
CA GLU A 266 -104.72 -6.26 3.57
C GLU A 266 -105.98 -5.89 2.77
N GLU A 267 -105.86 -5.00 1.77
CA GLU A 267 -106.94 -4.64 0.84
C GLU A 267 -107.48 -5.88 0.09
N TYR A 268 -106.57 -6.72 -0.44
CA TYR A 268 -106.94 -7.95 -1.14
C TYR A 268 -107.68 -8.94 -0.23
N GLN A 269 -107.18 -9.15 0.99
CA GLN A 269 -107.82 -10.04 1.96
C GLN A 269 -109.21 -9.52 2.36
N ALA A 270 -109.37 -8.21 2.53
CA ALA A 270 -110.68 -7.60 2.81
C ALA A 270 -111.66 -7.79 1.66
N ALA A 271 -111.26 -7.45 0.43
CA ALA A 271 -112.08 -7.64 -0.76
C ALA A 271 -112.42 -9.12 -1.01
N ASN A 272 -111.48 -10.03 -0.75
CA ASN A 272 -111.70 -11.47 -0.88
C ASN A 272 -112.68 -12.01 0.17
N LYS A 273 -112.66 -11.47 1.40
CA LYS A 273 -113.66 -11.79 2.43
C LYS A 273 -115.06 -11.33 1.97
N GLU A 274 -115.19 -10.08 1.51
CA GLU A 274 -116.46 -9.57 0.99
C GLU A 274 -116.96 -10.39 -0.21
N TYR A 275 -116.08 -10.73 -1.15
CA TYR A 275 -116.41 -11.57 -2.29
C TYR A 275 -116.94 -12.94 -1.86
N ARG A 276 -116.30 -13.59 -0.87
CA ARG A 276 -116.76 -14.86 -0.31
C ARG A 276 -118.13 -14.72 0.37
N GLU A 277 -118.35 -13.67 1.15
CA GLU A 277 -119.65 -13.42 1.76
C GLU A 277 -120.76 -13.22 0.72
N VAL A 278 -120.47 -12.51 -0.38
CA VAL A 278 -121.41 -12.34 -1.49
C VAL A 278 -121.69 -13.67 -2.18
N LEU A 279 -120.68 -14.52 -2.40
CA LEU A 279 -120.87 -15.86 -2.93
C LEU A 279 -121.79 -16.69 -2.03
N ASP A 280 -121.55 -16.71 -0.72
CA ASP A 280 -122.37 -17.43 0.25
C ASP A 280 -123.83 -16.93 0.24
N ARG A 281 -124.05 -15.61 0.16
CA ARG A 281 -125.39 -15.01 0.05
C ARG A 281 -126.08 -15.38 -1.27
N LEU A 282 -125.35 -15.39 -2.39
CA LEU A 282 -125.89 -15.80 -3.68
C LEU A 282 -126.27 -17.28 -3.69
N GLU A 283 -125.47 -18.13 -3.06
CA GLU A 283 -125.81 -19.55 -2.89
C GLU A 283 -127.07 -19.74 -2.04
N LEU A 284 -127.23 -18.97 -0.95
CA LEU A 284 -128.43 -19.00 -0.13
C LEU A 284 -129.66 -18.56 -0.93
N LEU A 285 -129.60 -17.41 -1.61
CA LEU A 285 -130.70 -16.91 -2.44
C LEU A 285 -131.03 -17.88 -3.58
N ARG A 286 -130.04 -18.55 -4.16
CA ARG A 286 -130.25 -19.57 -5.18
C ARG A 286 -131.00 -20.77 -4.61
N LYS A 287 -130.67 -21.21 -3.39
CA LYS A 287 -131.42 -22.28 -2.68
C LYS A 287 -132.86 -21.83 -2.39
N GLU A 288 -133.05 -20.66 -1.80
CA GLU A 288 -134.38 -20.09 -1.49
C GLU A 288 -135.23 -19.93 -2.75
N TYR A 289 -134.66 -19.46 -3.86
CA TYR A 289 -135.36 -19.36 -5.14
C TYR A 289 -135.74 -20.75 -5.70
N HIS A 290 -134.84 -21.73 -5.61
CA HIS A 290 -135.15 -23.09 -6.03
C HIS A 290 -136.27 -23.71 -5.18
N GLU A 291 -136.27 -23.49 -3.87
CA GLU A 291 -137.33 -23.93 -2.94
C GLU A 291 -138.66 -23.24 -3.26
N MET A 292 -138.70 -21.90 -3.36
CA MET A 292 -139.92 -21.18 -3.73
C MET A 292 -140.45 -21.57 -5.11
N HIS A 293 -139.56 -21.83 -6.08
CA HIS A 293 -139.96 -22.29 -7.39
C HIS A 293 -140.54 -23.71 -7.32
N ALA A 294 -139.96 -24.61 -6.53
CA ALA A 294 -140.51 -25.94 -6.29
C ALA A 294 -141.90 -25.85 -5.65
N ASP A 295 -142.06 -25.06 -4.59
CA ASP A 295 -143.35 -24.82 -3.91
C ASP A 295 -144.41 -24.26 -4.87
N ARG A 296 -144.03 -23.32 -5.73
CA ARG A 296 -144.94 -22.77 -6.75
C ARG A 296 -145.36 -23.83 -7.76
N MET A 297 -144.42 -24.66 -8.23
CA MET A 297 -144.74 -25.74 -9.15
C MET A 297 -145.69 -26.76 -8.51
N GLU A 298 -145.45 -27.12 -7.23
CA GLU A 298 -146.36 -27.99 -6.47
C GLU A 298 -147.75 -27.36 -6.32
N HIS A 299 -147.83 -26.06 -6.01
CA HIS A 299 -149.12 -25.37 -5.90
C HIS A 299 -149.87 -25.34 -7.23
N GLU A 300 -149.19 -25.03 -8.33
CA GLU A 300 -149.79 -25.04 -9.67
C GLU A 300 -150.23 -26.45 -10.10
N GLU A 301 -149.51 -27.49 -9.70
CA GLU A 301 -149.94 -28.88 -9.90
C GLU A 301 -151.18 -29.23 -9.08
N ARG A 302 -151.24 -28.82 -7.80
CA ARG A 302 -152.43 -29.00 -6.94
C ARG A 302 -153.65 -28.29 -7.52
N GLU A 303 -153.51 -27.03 -7.94
CA GLU A 303 -154.57 -26.26 -8.59
C GLU A 303 -155.06 -26.92 -9.89
N ARG A 304 -154.15 -27.45 -10.73
CA ARG A 304 -154.52 -28.21 -11.93
C ARG A 304 -155.33 -29.45 -11.60
N GLN A 305 -154.96 -30.20 -10.55
CA GLN A 305 -155.69 -31.38 -10.10
C GLN A 305 -157.08 -31.02 -9.55
N GLU A 306 -157.20 -29.94 -8.78
CA GLU A 306 -158.49 -29.46 -8.26
C GLU A 306 -159.42 -28.94 -9.36
N ALA A 307 -158.89 -28.20 -10.33
CA ALA A 307 -159.65 -27.74 -11.50
C ALA A 307 -160.19 -28.91 -12.32
N GLN A 308 -159.38 -29.97 -12.52
CA GLN A 308 -159.84 -31.21 -13.16
C GLN A 308 -160.98 -31.87 -12.37
N ARG A 309 -160.84 -31.99 -11.05
CA ARG A 309 -161.91 -32.55 -10.18
C ARG A 309 -163.21 -31.73 -10.26
N ARG A 310 -163.13 -30.39 -10.20
CA ARG A 310 -164.31 -29.51 -10.32
C ARG A 310 -165.00 -29.65 -11.68
N LEU A 311 -164.25 -29.82 -12.76
CA LEU A 311 -164.81 -30.05 -14.09
C LEU A 311 -165.58 -31.37 -14.16
N GLU A 312 -165.01 -32.44 -13.60
CA GLU A 312 -165.67 -33.77 -13.54
C GLU A 312 -166.95 -33.74 -12.71
N GLU A 313 -166.94 -33.07 -11.55
CA GLU A 313 -168.13 -32.88 -10.71
C GLU A 313 -169.19 -32.02 -11.39
N GLY A 314 -168.79 -30.96 -12.09
CA GLY A 314 -169.66 -30.12 -12.90
C GLY A 314 -170.38 -30.92 -13.99
N LEU A 315 -169.66 -31.78 -14.71
CA LEU A 315 -170.23 -32.69 -15.71
C LEU A 315 -171.24 -33.68 -15.10
N ARG A 316 -170.97 -34.20 -13.89
CA ARG A 316 -171.92 -35.07 -13.16
C ARG A 316 -173.22 -34.34 -12.80
N ARG A 317 -173.14 -33.10 -12.30
CA ARG A 317 -174.31 -32.28 -11.94
C ARG A 317 -175.21 -31.96 -13.15
N VAL A 318 -174.63 -31.69 -14.32
CA VAL A 318 -175.39 -31.43 -15.54
C VAL A 318 -176.21 -32.67 -15.98
N ARG A 319 -175.64 -33.88 -15.84
CA ARG A 319 -176.36 -35.13 -16.16
C ARG A 319 -177.60 -35.34 -15.26
N ILE A 320 -177.49 -35.07 -13.96
CA ILE A 320 -178.59 -35.20 -13.00
C ILE A 320 -179.70 -34.18 -13.26
N ASN A 321 -179.34 -32.91 -13.52
CA ASN A 321 -180.32 -31.86 -13.81
C ASN A 321 -181.08 -32.08 -15.13
N ARG A 322 -180.43 -32.69 -16.15
CA ARG A 322 -181.11 -33.06 -17.39
C ARG A 322 -182.16 -34.14 -17.16
N ALA A 323 -181.90 -35.12 -16.31
CA ALA A 323 -182.88 -36.15 -15.93
C ALA A 323 -184.11 -35.54 -15.21
N ALA A 324 -183.90 -34.58 -14.32
CA ALA A 324 -184.97 -33.92 -13.58
C ALA A 324 -185.92 -33.08 -14.46
N ARG A 325 -185.41 -32.40 -15.51
CA ARG A 325 -186.27 -31.60 -16.43
C ARG A 325 -187.22 -32.44 -17.27
N VAL A 326 -186.82 -33.65 -17.67
CA VAL A 326 -187.67 -34.55 -18.48
C VAL A 326 -188.88 -35.02 -17.66
N ILE A 327 -188.68 -35.31 -16.37
CA ILE A 327 -189.74 -35.73 -15.45
C ILE A 327 -190.74 -34.59 -15.17
N GLN A 328 -190.24 -33.36 -14.96
CA GLN A 328 -191.09 -32.19 -14.69
C GLN A 328 -191.91 -31.72 -15.91
N GLY A 329 -191.41 -31.93 -17.13
CA GLY A 329 -192.12 -31.62 -18.37
C GLY A 329 -193.37 -32.49 -18.59
N GLY A 330 -193.29 -33.78 -18.27
CA GLY A 330 -194.42 -34.70 -18.39
C GLY A 330 -195.60 -34.37 -17.47
N TRP A 331 -195.32 -33.89 -16.24
CA TRP A 331 -196.35 -33.56 -15.26
C TRP A 331 -197.17 -32.31 -15.60
N LYS A 332 -196.53 -31.29 -16.21
CA LYS A 332 -197.21 -30.04 -16.60
C LYS A 332 -198.19 -30.23 -17.76
N ALA A 333 -197.90 -31.14 -18.69
CA ALA A 333 -198.79 -31.45 -19.83
C ALA A 333 -200.11 -32.11 -19.37
N LEU A 334 -200.07 -32.93 -18.32
CA LEU A 334 -201.26 -33.63 -17.80
C LEU A 334 -202.20 -32.69 -17.04
N LYS A 335 -201.65 -31.68 -16.35
CA LYS A 335 -202.42 -30.67 -15.58
C LYS A 335 -203.19 -29.70 -16.49
N ALA A 336 -202.63 -29.32 -17.64
CA ALA A 336 -203.27 -28.41 -18.59
C ALA A 336 -204.50 -29.03 -19.28
N ARG A 337 -204.49 -30.34 -19.54
CA ARG A 337 -205.59 -31.06 -20.21
C ARG A 337 -206.87 -31.12 -19.35
N ARG A 338 -206.73 -31.22 -18.03
CA ARG A 338 -207.87 -31.16 -17.06
C ARG A 338 -208.52 -29.78 -16.95
N ALA A 339 -207.77 -28.69 -17.16
CA ALA A 339 -208.31 -27.32 -17.07
C ALA A 339 -209.16 -26.92 -18.29
N ALA A 340 -208.96 -27.55 -19.45
CA ALA A 340 -209.71 -27.29 -20.68
C ALA A 340 -211.13 -27.90 -20.67
N GLU A 341 -211.36 -28.99 -19.93
CA GLU A 341 -212.67 -29.64 -19.81
C GLU A 341 -213.63 -28.87 -18.88
N ALA A 342 -213.12 -28.23 -17.83
CA ALA A 342 -213.92 -27.45 -16.87
C ALA A 342 -214.52 -26.15 -17.44
N LYS A 343 -213.94 -25.59 -18.54
CA LYS A 343 -214.43 -24.36 -19.18
C LYS A 343 -215.52 -24.60 -20.24
N LYS A 344 -215.69 -25.83 -20.76
CA LYS A 344 -216.81 -26.16 -21.67
C LYS A 344 -218.15 -26.31 -20.93
N ALA A 345 -218.15 -26.76 -19.67
CA ALA A 345 -219.36 -27.00 -18.88
C ALA A 345 -220.11 -25.72 -18.39
N LYS A 346 -219.44 -24.56 -18.32
CA LYS A 346 -220.08 -23.30 -17.83
C LYS A 346 -220.84 -22.51 -18.91
N LYS A 347 -220.74 -22.87 -20.20
CA LYS A 347 -221.46 -22.16 -21.30
C LYS A 347 -222.91 -22.62 -21.53
N GLU A 348 -223.41 -23.69 -20.89
CA GLU A 348 -224.78 -24.19 -21.09
C GLU A 348 -225.82 -23.79 -20.01
N ALA A 349 -225.41 -23.26 -18.85
CA ALA A 349 -226.33 -23.08 -17.71
C ALA A 349 -227.07 -21.72 -17.62
N ALA A 350 -226.72 -20.69 -18.41
CA ALA A 350 -227.34 -19.35 -18.30
C ALA A 350 -228.47 -19.06 -19.32
N LYS A 351 -228.91 -20.05 -20.12
CA LYS A 351 -230.06 -19.90 -21.04
C LYS A 351 -231.41 -20.34 -20.44
N LYS A 352 -231.50 -20.57 -19.12
CA LYS A 352 -232.76 -20.88 -18.39
C LYS A 352 -232.75 -20.34 -16.95
N LYS A 353 -232.91 -19.02 -16.77
CA LYS A 353 -233.79 -18.38 -15.77
C LYS A 353 -233.62 -16.84 -15.79
N LYS A 354 -234.70 -16.19 -16.23
CA LYS A 354 -235.06 -14.76 -16.18
C LYS A 354 -234.22 -13.77 -16.96
#